data_AF-I4GSD2-F1
#
_entry.id   AF-I4GSD2-F1
#
_cell.length_a   1.000
_cell.length_b   1.000
_cell.length_c   1.000
_cell.angle_alpha   90.00
_cell.angle_beta   90.00
_cell.angle_gamma   90.00
#
_symmetry.space_group_name_H-M   'P 1'
#
loop_
_entity.id
_entity.type
_entity.pdbx_description
1 polymer ?
#
loop_
_entity_poly.entity_id
_entity_poly.type
_entity_poly.pdbx_seq_one_letter_code
_entity_poly.pdbx_strand_id
1 'polypeptide(L)'
;MLYLAEVKKQTRGFIGGYKTELKLLACQHKDQTWSAIPGEDILTYDETNSRGEGALLLVNLSNNRQLQGNPELAGAEMVRQLQKISRLMERSKKDQEKIEQWKQSLTYQSEILNRQKMEMETRIEQIEQIEAELEYLERKRQELETLKQQLNEQQRHLEEGQINHNSYPNLSPEQQQFIRSLADRLADHHDRGNSPSQILHSTLESVQEQQTILNSCWQSLEEQKKAVENRQVANDEMLDYLEKRARELQTSRRDLETAKIQLQIQETLLSQKQQLFEHLNLTLQTTDSTRQMLLRLLGGEELGFDGKIDLEALEQMPLEELESLVKNLQTDLNRWEIFVNDQEEELTLQCQTVEELEARMATMDHSERANLEAELAEEQEKKGMLAATLVGQRRNLQERQAIRSQHLKILHRRQGILYPEDAQKSSFEPVLILLEDSYQNNLQESQRLAAEIKGLQEDLPKNRDTIDEQWSDLEQKTREFEEQERQWRDANLALLRFKTQVQQYETFLQPVQDHLDQIRQKLEIISQWLMPMESNGSAYHYAINS
;
A
#
# COMPACT_ATOMS: atom_id res chain seq x y z
N MET A 1 -45.77 -40.68 3.06
CA MET A 1 -45.49 -39.35 2.46
C MET A 1 -46.56 -38.38 2.95
N LEU A 2 -46.18 -37.13 3.22
CA LEU A 2 -47.08 -36.11 3.76
C LEU A 2 -47.81 -35.39 2.62
N TYR A 3 -49.13 -35.22 2.77
CA TYR A 3 -50.00 -34.60 1.79
C TYR A 3 -50.84 -33.51 2.44
N LEU A 4 -51.10 -32.44 1.69
CA LEU A 4 -52.09 -31.43 2.01
C LEU A 4 -53.40 -31.82 1.33
N ALA A 5 -54.49 -31.88 2.10
CA ALA A 5 -55.81 -32.26 1.61
C ALA A 5 -56.90 -31.29 2.08
N GLU A 6 -57.96 -31.16 1.29
CA GLU A 6 -59.15 -30.35 1.60
C GLU A 6 -60.36 -31.25 1.85
N VAL A 7 -61.14 -30.96 2.89
CA VAL A 7 -62.42 -31.63 3.16
C VAL A 7 -63.48 -31.15 2.16
N LYS A 8 -63.95 -32.04 1.27
CA LYS A 8 -64.94 -31.73 0.23
C LYS A 8 -66.38 -31.98 0.66
N LYS A 9 -66.68 -33.10 1.31
CA LYS A 9 -68.04 -33.44 1.78
C LYS A 9 -67.96 -34.34 3.00
N GLN A 10 -68.87 -34.14 3.95
CA GLN A 10 -69.04 -35.02 5.10
C GLN A 10 -70.48 -35.55 5.14
N THR A 11 -70.66 -36.86 4.99
CA THR A 11 -71.99 -37.51 5.01
C THR A 11 -72.13 -38.41 6.23
N ARG A 12 -73.25 -38.29 6.96
CA ARG A 12 -73.51 -39.08 8.17
C ARG A 12 -74.00 -40.47 7.78
N GLY A 13 -73.28 -41.50 8.18
CA GLY A 13 -73.60 -42.91 7.91
C GLY A 13 -74.66 -43.49 8.84
N PHE A 14 -75.40 -44.49 8.35
CA PHE A 14 -76.53 -45.14 9.04
C PHE A 14 -76.18 -45.83 10.38
N ILE A 15 -74.89 -45.99 10.72
CA ILE A 15 -74.39 -46.66 11.94
C ILE A 15 -73.60 -45.68 12.85
N GLY A 16 -73.75 -44.36 12.66
CA GLY A 16 -73.26 -43.37 13.64
C GLY A 16 -71.82 -42.86 13.45
N GLY A 17 -71.20 -43.07 12.28
CA GLY A 17 -69.93 -42.44 11.87
C GLY A 17 -70.11 -41.42 10.73
N TYR A 18 -69.16 -40.50 10.54
CA TYR A 18 -69.14 -39.57 9.42
C TYR A 18 -68.19 -40.07 8.33
N LYS A 19 -68.66 -40.15 7.08
CA LYS A 19 -67.83 -40.36 5.89
C LYS A 19 -67.34 -39.01 5.37
N THR A 20 -66.04 -38.77 5.46
CA THR A 20 -65.38 -37.55 5.01
C THR A 20 -64.65 -37.81 3.68
N GLU A 21 -64.94 -37.03 2.64
CA GLU A 21 -64.21 -37.00 1.36
C GLU A 21 -63.09 -35.96 1.43
N LEU A 22 -61.85 -36.37 1.18
CA LEU A 22 -60.65 -35.56 1.20
C LEU A 22 -60.06 -35.44 -0.21
N LYS A 23 -59.93 -34.23 -0.74
CA LYS A 23 -59.24 -33.97 -2.01
C LYS A 23 -57.77 -33.63 -1.74
N LEU A 24 -56.84 -34.37 -2.34
CA LEU A 24 -55.41 -34.07 -2.25
C LEU A 24 -55.05 -32.85 -3.10
N LEU A 25 -54.25 -31.92 -2.54
CA LEU A 25 -53.86 -30.67 -3.19
C LEU A 25 -52.36 -30.60 -3.48
N ALA A 26 -51.52 -31.01 -2.54
CA ALA A 26 -50.07 -30.95 -2.67
C ALA A 26 -49.39 -32.09 -1.90
N CYS A 27 -48.21 -32.53 -2.36
CA CYS A 27 -47.38 -33.50 -1.65
C CYS A 27 -46.04 -32.90 -1.26
N GLN A 28 -45.52 -33.34 -0.11
CA GLN A 28 -44.20 -32.96 0.37
C GLN A 28 -43.15 -33.97 -0.10
N HIS A 29 -42.11 -33.48 -0.77
CA HIS A 29 -40.95 -34.24 -1.18
C HIS A 29 -39.96 -34.43 -0.01
N LYS A 30 -38.98 -35.32 -0.19
CA LYS A 30 -37.98 -35.66 0.85
C LYS A 30 -37.06 -34.49 1.22
N ASP A 31 -36.96 -33.50 0.35
CA ASP A 31 -36.23 -32.24 0.53
C ASP A 31 -37.09 -31.13 1.17
N GLN A 32 -38.26 -31.48 1.72
CA GLN A 32 -39.25 -30.57 2.32
C GLN A 32 -39.91 -29.61 1.33
N THR A 33 -39.68 -29.74 0.02
CA THR A 33 -40.37 -28.94 -0.99
C THR A 33 -41.77 -29.48 -1.26
N TRP A 34 -42.72 -28.61 -1.60
CA TRP A 34 -44.10 -28.97 -1.90
C TRP A 34 -44.36 -28.86 -3.39
N SER A 35 -44.94 -29.90 -3.99
CA SER A 35 -45.44 -29.86 -5.36
C SER A 35 -46.96 -30.01 -5.39
N ALA A 36 -47.61 -29.25 -6.27
CA ALA A 36 -49.05 -29.36 -6.50
C ALA A 36 -49.35 -30.69 -7.18
N ILE A 37 -50.41 -31.37 -6.74
CA ILE A 37 -50.87 -32.62 -7.35
C ILE A 37 -51.88 -32.26 -8.44
N PRO A 38 -51.58 -32.54 -9.73
CA PRO A 38 -52.50 -32.27 -10.81
C PRO A 38 -53.59 -33.35 -10.84
N GLY A 39 -54.80 -33.04 -10.35
CA GLY A 39 -55.95 -33.94 -10.44
C GLY A 39 -57.01 -33.74 -9.33
N GLU A 40 -58.11 -34.49 -9.42
CA GLU A 40 -59.09 -34.65 -8.33
C GLU A 40 -58.91 -36.01 -7.67
N ASP A 41 -57.78 -36.21 -6.99
CA ASP A 41 -57.55 -37.43 -6.19
C ASP A 41 -58.33 -37.30 -4.87
N ILE A 42 -59.48 -37.98 -4.79
CA ILE A 42 -60.39 -37.98 -3.65
C ILE A 42 -60.21 -39.27 -2.83
N LEU A 43 -60.00 -39.13 -1.52
CA LEU A 43 -59.90 -40.22 -0.55
C LEU A 43 -61.09 -40.17 0.41
N THR A 44 -61.69 -41.32 0.71
CA THR A 44 -62.75 -41.44 1.72
C THR A 44 -62.21 -41.94 3.05
N TYR A 45 -62.52 -41.24 4.13
CA TYR A 45 -62.12 -41.54 5.50
C TYR A 45 -63.33 -41.57 6.43
N ASP A 46 -63.43 -42.59 7.28
CA ASP A 46 -64.47 -42.67 8.32
C ASP A 46 -63.96 -41.98 9.59
N GLU A 47 -64.63 -40.90 10.00
CA GLU A 47 -64.23 -40.03 11.10
C GLU A 47 -65.33 -39.98 12.18
N THR A 48 -64.94 -39.85 13.45
CA THR A 48 -65.87 -39.78 14.59
C THR A 48 -66.34 -38.35 14.90
N ASN A 49 -65.61 -37.34 14.39
CA ASN A 49 -65.87 -35.92 14.67
C ASN A 49 -66.27 -35.16 13.39
N SER A 50 -67.21 -34.24 13.51
CA SER A 50 -67.61 -33.37 12.39
C SER A 50 -66.51 -32.34 12.10
N ARG A 51 -65.97 -32.33 10.87
CA ARG A 51 -65.02 -31.32 10.39
C ARG A 51 -65.68 -30.54 9.25
N GLY A 52 -65.56 -29.21 9.28
CA GLY A 52 -66.22 -28.34 8.30
C GLY A 52 -65.71 -28.56 6.87
N GLU A 53 -66.60 -28.47 5.89
CA GLU A 53 -66.27 -28.43 4.46
C GLU A 53 -65.33 -27.25 4.16
N GLY A 54 -64.26 -27.49 3.41
CA GLY A 54 -63.18 -26.55 3.12
C GLY A 54 -62.02 -26.53 4.13
N ALA A 55 -62.03 -27.38 5.17
CA ALA A 55 -60.91 -27.47 6.10
C ALA A 55 -59.67 -28.12 5.46
N LEU A 56 -58.49 -27.53 5.67
CA LEU A 56 -57.21 -28.05 5.18
C LEU A 56 -56.56 -28.95 6.23
N LEU A 57 -56.17 -30.14 5.80
CA LEU A 57 -55.61 -31.20 6.62
C LEU A 57 -54.26 -31.68 6.09
N LEU A 58 -53.36 -31.99 7.02
CA LEU A 58 -52.11 -32.70 6.76
C LEU A 58 -52.35 -34.19 6.98
N VAL A 59 -52.04 -34.97 5.96
CA VAL A 59 -52.43 -36.36 5.87
C VAL A 59 -51.23 -37.21 5.47
N ASN A 60 -50.91 -38.22 6.28
CA ASN A 60 -49.85 -39.17 5.96
C ASN A 60 -50.45 -40.37 5.20
N LEU A 61 -49.96 -40.60 3.98
CA LEU A 61 -50.34 -41.75 3.16
C LEU A 61 -49.21 -42.78 3.09
N SER A 62 -49.57 -44.05 3.23
CA SER A 62 -48.70 -45.20 3.00
C SER A 62 -48.46 -45.43 1.50
N ASN A 63 -47.51 -46.32 1.15
CA ASN A 63 -47.23 -46.67 -0.25
C ASN A 63 -48.45 -47.24 -1.01
N ASN A 64 -49.46 -47.73 -0.30
CA ASN A 64 -50.72 -48.24 -0.87
C ASN A 64 -51.85 -47.19 -0.91
N ARG A 65 -51.52 -45.89 -0.75
CA ARG A 65 -52.48 -44.77 -0.67
C ARG A 65 -53.54 -44.94 0.42
N GLN A 66 -53.20 -45.65 1.50
CA GLN A 66 -54.04 -45.75 2.69
C GLN A 66 -53.58 -44.75 3.74
N LEU A 67 -54.54 -44.21 4.50
CA LEU A 67 -54.28 -43.27 5.58
C LEU A 67 -53.49 -43.94 6.70
N GLN A 68 -52.36 -43.33 7.04
CA GLN A 68 -51.47 -43.79 8.09
C GLN A 68 -51.49 -42.75 9.23
N GLY A 69 -52.26 -43.04 10.28
CA GLY A 69 -52.48 -42.14 11.41
C GLY A 69 -53.69 -41.21 11.25
N ASN A 70 -53.89 -40.33 12.23
CA ASN A 70 -55.00 -39.38 12.23
C ASN A 70 -54.62 -38.09 11.48
N PRO A 71 -55.51 -37.51 10.66
CA PRO A 71 -55.24 -36.28 9.93
C PRO A 71 -55.19 -35.05 10.85
N GLU A 72 -54.14 -34.24 10.71
CA GLU A 72 -53.88 -33.02 11.50
C GLU A 72 -54.33 -31.75 10.77
N LEU A 73 -54.56 -30.64 11.48
CA LEU A 73 -54.94 -29.36 10.87
C LEU A 73 -53.73 -28.69 10.20
N ALA A 74 -53.84 -28.35 8.92
CA ALA A 74 -52.72 -27.78 8.15
C ALA A 74 -52.48 -26.28 8.39
N GLY A 75 -53.37 -25.59 9.11
CA GLY A 75 -53.36 -24.12 9.22
C GLY A 75 -52.07 -23.55 9.79
N ALA A 76 -51.56 -24.10 10.90
CA ALA A 76 -50.35 -23.58 11.55
C ALA A 76 -49.10 -23.76 10.70
N GLU A 77 -48.95 -24.92 10.06
CA GLU A 77 -47.79 -25.21 9.21
C GLU A 77 -47.83 -24.37 7.90
N MET A 78 -49.01 -24.15 7.32
CA MET A 78 -49.16 -23.28 6.14
C MET A 78 -48.79 -21.82 6.45
N VAL A 79 -49.21 -21.29 7.61
CA VAL A 79 -48.82 -19.94 8.05
C VAL A 79 -47.30 -19.84 8.24
N ARG A 80 -46.68 -20.86 8.84
CA ARG A 80 -45.23 -20.92 9.04
C ARG A 80 -44.46 -20.93 7.71
N GLN A 81 -44.91 -21.69 6.73
CA GLN A 81 -44.24 -21.75 5.41
C GLN A 81 -44.42 -20.45 4.61
N LEU A 82 -45.61 -19.83 4.67
CA LEU A 82 -45.84 -18.52 4.05
C LEU A 82 -44.98 -17.42 4.68
N GLN A 83 -44.82 -17.43 6.01
CA GLN A 83 -43.92 -16.51 6.70
C GLN A 83 -42.45 -16.70 6.29
N LYS A 84 -41.99 -17.96 6.12
CA LYS A 84 -40.64 -18.25 5.62
C LYS A 84 -40.42 -17.71 4.20
N ILE A 85 -41.39 -17.94 3.30
CA ILE A 85 -41.31 -17.45 1.91
C ILE A 85 -41.30 -15.92 1.87
N SER A 86 -42.11 -15.26 2.70
CA SER A 86 -42.13 -13.80 2.78
C SER A 86 -40.78 -13.23 3.23
N ARG A 87 -40.14 -13.86 4.23
CA ARG A 87 -38.80 -13.46 4.71
C ARG A 87 -37.71 -13.72 3.66
N LEU A 88 -37.78 -14.83 2.93
CA LEU A 88 -36.85 -15.12 1.83
C LEU A 88 -36.97 -14.10 0.69
N MET A 89 -38.18 -13.68 0.32
CA MET A 89 -38.38 -12.62 -0.65
C MET A 89 -37.82 -11.28 -0.18
N GLU A 90 -38.01 -10.94 1.10
CA GLU A 90 -37.49 -9.70 1.67
C GLU A 90 -35.96 -9.70 1.73
N ARG A 91 -35.34 -10.84 2.05
CA ARG A 91 -33.89 -11.04 1.99
C ARG A 91 -33.36 -10.93 0.55
N SER A 92 -34.03 -11.58 -0.41
CA SER A 92 -33.67 -11.49 -1.83
C SER A 92 -33.69 -10.06 -2.36
N LYS A 93 -34.64 -9.23 -1.92
CA LYS A 93 -34.67 -7.81 -2.27
C LYS A 93 -33.49 -7.05 -1.68
N LYS A 94 -33.18 -7.28 -0.40
CA LYS A 94 -32.01 -6.67 0.25
C LYS A 94 -30.70 -7.09 -0.43
N ASP A 95 -30.58 -8.35 -0.84
CA ASP A 95 -29.41 -8.84 -1.55
C ASP A 95 -29.30 -8.20 -2.96
N GLN A 96 -30.42 -8.00 -3.65
CA GLN A 96 -30.45 -7.23 -4.91
C GLN A 96 -30.04 -5.77 -4.73
N GLU A 97 -30.50 -5.10 -3.66
CA GLU A 97 -30.09 -3.73 -3.35
C GLU A 97 -28.59 -3.64 -3.05
N LYS A 98 -28.02 -4.61 -2.31
CA LYS A 98 -26.57 -4.71 -2.08
C LYS A 98 -25.78 -4.91 -3.37
N ILE A 99 -26.26 -5.77 -4.27
CA ILE A 99 -25.63 -5.99 -5.58
C ILE A 99 -25.63 -4.70 -6.39
N GLU A 100 -26.71 -3.93 -6.36
CA GLU A 100 -26.79 -2.68 -7.10
C GLU A 100 -25.90 -1.58 -6.50
N GLN A 101 -25.78 -1.53 -5.17
CA GLN A 101 -24.79 -0.70 -4.47
C GLN A 101 -23.35 -1.10 -4.82
N TRP A 102 -23.05 -2.40 -4.90
CA TRP A 102 -21.75 -2.90 -5.32
C TRP A 102 -21.43 -2.58 -6.78
N LYS A 103 -22.42 -2.60 -7.68
CA LYS A 103 -22.21 -2.12 -9.06
C LYS A 103 -21.89 -0.64 -9.10
N GLN A 104 -22.57 0.18 -8.30
CA GLN A 104 -22.32 1.62 -8.22
C GLN A 104 -20.90 1.90 -7.70
N SER A 105 -20.46 1.20 -6.64
CA SER A 105 -19.10 1.36 -6.11
C SER A 105 -18.04 0.88 -7.11
N LEU A 106 -18.27 -0.22 -7.82
CA LEU A 106 -17.35 -0.72 -8.85
C LEU A 106 -17.26 0.24 -10.03
N THR A 107 -18.37 0.86 -10.42
CA THR A 107 -18.41 1.90 -11.47
C THR A 107 -17.59 3.11 -11.04
N TYR A 108 -17.80 3.59 -9.82
CA TYR A 108 -17.03 4.71 -9.26
C TYR A 108 -15.53 4.40 -9.16
N GLN A 109 -15.16 3.19 -8.73
CA GLN A 109 -13.76 2.75 -8.72
C GLN A 109 -13.16 2.70 -10.13
N SER A 110 -13.93 2.27 -11.14
CA SER A 110 -13.47 2.27 -12.53
C SER A 110 -13.26 3.68 -13.09
N GLU A 111 -14.09 4.65 -12.69
CA GLU A 111 -13.92 6.05 -13.06
C GLU A 111 -12.67 6.67 -12.42
N ILE A 112 -12.41 6.35 -11.14
CA ILE A 112 -11.18 6.77 -10.45
C ILE A 112 -9.95 6.17 -11.13
N LEU A 113 -9.97 4.86 -11.43
CA LEU A 113 -8.86 4.20 -12.13
C LEU A 113 -8.61 4.82 -13.51
N ASN A 114 -9.66 5.13 -14.26
CA ASN A 114 -9.53 5.82 -15.55
C ASN A 114 -8.93 7.23 -15.37
N ARG A 115 -9.32 7.96 -14.34
CA ARG A 115 -8.74 9.27 -14.02
C ARG A 115 -7.26 9.17 -13.66
N GLN A 116 -6.89 8.20 -12.82
CA GLN A 116 -5.49 7.95 -12.46
C GLN A 116 -4.67 7.52 -13.67
N LYS A 117 -5.24 6.68 -14.55
CA LYS A 117 -4.60 6.29 -15.80
C LYS A 117 -4.34 7.48 -16.71
N MET A 118 -5.32 8.38 -16.86
CA MET A 118 -5.17 9.60 -17.65
C MET A 118 -4.10 10.54 -17.05
N GLU A 119 -4.04 10.68 -15.73
CA GLU A 119 -2.97 11.45 -15.08
C GLU A 119 -1.59 10.83 -15.33
N MET A 120 -1.48 9.50 -15.28
CA MET A 120 -0.24 8.80 -15.57
C MET A 120 0.18 8.95 -17.04
N GLU A 121 -0.77 8.88 -17.98
CA GLU A 121 -0.52 9.16 -19.41
C GLU A 121 0.00 10.59 -19.60
N THR A 122 -0.59 11.59 -18.95
CA THR A 122 -0.07 12.97 -19.03
C THR A 122 1.33 13.13 -18.42
N ARG A 123 1.67 12.38 -17.37
CA ARG A 123 3.04 12.39 -16.81
C ARG A 123 4.04 11.73 -17.74
N ILE A 124 3.65 10.65 -18.43
CA ILE A 124 4.49 10.01 -19.45
C ILE A 124 4.76 11.00 -20.60
N GLU A 125 3.74 11.69 -21.10
CA GLU A 125 3.91 12.72 -22.13
C GLU A 125 4.86 13.85 -21.68
N GLN A 126 4.79 14.26 -20.41
CA GLN A 126 5.74 15.25 -19.86
C GLN A 126 7.17 14.72 -19.80
N ILE A 127 7.36 13.44 -19.44
CA ILE A 127 8.69 12.82 -19.43
C ILE A 127 9.25 12.75 -20.85
N GLU A 128 8.45 12.33 -21.83
CA GLU A 128 8.86 12.29 -23.24
C GLU A 128 9.26 13.68 -23.76
N GLN A 129 8.54 14.74 -23.35
CA GLN A 129 8.90 16.12 -23.67
C GLN A 129 10.24 16.52 -23.04
N ILE A 130 10.46 16.21 -21.76
CA ILE A 130 11.72 16.49 -21.07
C ILE A 130 12.88 15.73 -21.72
N GLU A 131 12.69 14.47 -22.09
CA GLU A 131 13.69 13.67 -22.80
C GLU A 131 14.06 14.29 -24.14
N ALA A 132 13.06 14.76 -24.91
CA ALA A 132 13.31 15.47 -26.17
C ALA A 132 14.06 16.81 -25.97
N GLU A 133 13.75 17.55 -24.90
CA GLU A 133 14.48 18.77 -24.53
C GLU A 133 15.93 18.47 -24.13
N LEU A 134 16.16 17.39 -23.37
CA LEU A 134 17.51 16.93 -23.00
C LEU A 134 18.31 16.54 -24.24
N GLU A 135 17.74 15.77 -25.17
CA GLU A 135 18.40 15.46 -26.44
C GLU A 135 18.74 16.73 -27.24
N TYR A 136 17.83 17.70 -27.27
CA TYR A 136 18.08 18.98 -27.94
C TYR A 136 19.23 19.75 -27.28
N LEU A 137 19.28 19.80 -25.96
CA LEU A 137 20.35 20.44 -25.20
C LEU A 137 21.69 19.72 -25.37
N GLU A 138 21.71 18.39 -25.44
CA GLU A 138 22.91 17.61 -25.73
C GLU A 138 23.44 17.90 -27.13
N ARG A 139 22.57 17.98 -28.15
CA ARG A 139 22.96 18.41 -29.51
C ARG A 139 23.55 19.81 -29.49
N LYS A 140 22.94 20.75 -28.77
CA LYS A 140 23.46 22.11 -28.62
C LYS A 140 24.82 22.15 -27.91
N ARG A 141 25.02 21.31 -26.90
CA ARG A 141 26.30 21.17 -26.21
C ARG A 141 27.37 20.61 -27.14
N GLN A 142 27.05 19.59 -27.94
CA GLN A 142 27.97 19.04 -28.95
C GLN A 142 28.32 20.09 -30.00
N GLU A 143 27.34 20.86 -30.51
CA GLU A 143 27.60 21.99 -31.42
C GLU A 143 28.56 23.02 -30.79
N LEU A 144 28.34 23.39 -29.52
CA LEU A 144 29.25 24.30 -28.80
C LEU A 144 30.65 23.72 -28.60
N GLU A 145 30.78 22.42 -28.33
CA GLU A 145 32.07 21.74 -28.24
C GLU A 145 32.80 21.75 -29.59
N THR A 146 32.09 21.52 -30.71
CA THR A 146 32.67 21.61 -32.05
C THR A 146 33.09 23.03 -32.41
N LEU A 147 32.28 24.05 -32.08
CA LEU A 147 32.63 25.46 -32.28
C LEU A 147 33.84 25.87 -31.43
N LYS A 148 33.94 25.36 -30.19
CA LYS A 148 35.08 25.59 -29.32
C LYS A 148 36.35 24.93 -29.86
N GLN A 149 36.24 23.72 -30.43
CA GLN A 149 37.35 23.07 -31.12
C GLN A 149 37.80 23.89 -32.33
N GLN A 150 36.86 24.35 -33.18
CA GLN A 150 37.17 25.20 -34.33
C GLN A 150 37.81 26.53 -33.93
N LEU A 151 37.34 27.17 -32.84
CA LEU A 151 37.94 28.39 -32.31
C LEU A 151 39.38 28.15 -31.83
N ASN A 152 39.63 27.06 -31.12
CA ASN A 152 40.97 26.68 -30.69
C ASN A 152 41.88 26.38 -31.89
N GLU A 153 41.35 25.78 -32.94
CA GLU A 153 42.07 25.48 -34.18
C GLU A 153 42.38 26.76 -34.97
N GLN A 154 41.46 27.72 -35.02
CA GLN A 154 41.69 29.05 -35.55
C GLN A 154 42.70 29.86 -34.72
N GLN A 155 42.65 29.77 -33.39
CA GLN A 155 43.67 30.36 -32.51
C GLN A 155 45.04 29.75 -32.78
N ARG A 156 45.15 28.42 -32.91
CA ARG A 156 46.40 27.75 -33.30
C ARG A 156 46.86 28.18 -34.68
N HIS A 157 45.98 28.33 -35.67
CA HIS A 157 46.35 28.84 -36.98
C HIS A 157 46.76 30.32 -36.97
N LEU A 158 46.23 31.14 -36.06
CA LEU A 158 46.69 32.51 -35.84
C LEU A 158 48.05 32.53 -35.13
N GLU A 159 48.27 31.66 -34.15
CA GLU A 159 49.57 31.47 -33.49
C GLU A 159 50.62 30.94 -34.48
N GLU A 160 50.29 29.96 -35.32
CA GLU A 160 51.13 29.44 -36.41
C GLU A 160 51.36 30.48 -37.51
N GLY A 161 50.37 31.32 -37.81
CA GLY A 161 50.48 32.46 -38.72
C GLY A 161 51.35 33.60 -38.17
N GLN A 162 51.36 33.78 -36.85
CA GLN A 162 52.26 34.69 -36.12
C GLN A 162 53.69 34.13 -36.05
N ILE A 163 53.85 32.82 -35.87
CA ILE A 163 55.17 32.14 -35.91
C ILE A 163 55.78 32.21 -37.32
N ASN A 164 54.97 32.18 -38.38
CA ASN A 164 55.42 32.38 -39.76
C ASN A 164 55.60 33.86 -40.17
N HIS A 165 55.23 34.82 -39.32
CA HIS A 165 55.57 36.24 -39.47
C HIS A 165 56.77 36.67 -38.62
N ASN A 166 57.72 35.76 -38.40
CA ASN A 166 59.11 36.14 -38.13
C ASN A 166 59.80 36.65 -39.42
N SER A 167 59.25 37.72 -39.98
CA SER A 167 60.03 38.73 -40.68
C SER A 167 59.94 39.99 -39.84
N TYR A 168 61.09 40.41 -39.33
CA TYR A 168 61.34 41.72 -38.72
C TYR A 168 60.22 42.75 -38.94
N PRO A 169 59.61 43.32 -37.89
CA PRO A 169 58.85 44.54 -38.07
C PRO A 169 59.87 45.64 -38.35
N ASN A 170 60.09 45.93 -39.63
CA ASN A 170 60.37 47.29 -40.05
C ASN A 170 59.34 48.18 -39.35
N LEU A 171 59.82 49.17 -38.59
CA LEU A 171 59.06 50.18 -37.86
C LEU A 171 57.70 50.45 -38.53
N SER A 172 56.61 50.26 -37.79
CA SER A 172 55.26 50.60 -38.24
C SER A 172 55.24 52.04 -38.79
N PRO A 173 54.54 52.33 -39.91
CA PRO A 173 54.47 53.67 -40.48
C PRO A 173 53.96 54.71 -39.48
N GLU A 174 53.15 54.32 -38.49
CA GLU A 174 52.69 55.19 -37.40
C GLU A 174 53.80 55.48 -36.37
N GLN A 175 54.68 54.51 -36.10
CA GLN A 175 55.87 54.72 -35.26
C GLN A 175 56.93 55.58 -35.97
N GLN A 176 57.07 55.43 -37.30
CA GLN A 176 57.89 56.34 -38.11
C GLN A 176 57.31 57.76 -38.15
N GLN A 177 55.99 57.91 -38.18
CA GLN A 177 55.33 59.21 -38.08
C GLN A 177 55.43 59.83 -36.69
N PHE A 178 55.37 59.03 -35.62
CA PHE A 178 55.58 59.51 -34.26
C PHE A 178 57.03 59.98 -34.06
N ILE A 179 58.02 59.18 -34.49
CA ILE A 179 59.44 59.56 -34.47
C ILE A 179 59.71 60.76 -35.38
N ARG A 180 59.09 60.85 -36.55
CA ARG A 180 59.17 62.05 -37.42
C ARG A 180 58.50 63.26 -36.79
N SER A 181 57.38 63.10 -36.09
CA SER A 181 56.72 64.21 -35.38
C SER A 181 57.49 64.67 -34.13
N LEU A 182 58.28 63.77 -33.53
CA LEU A 182 59.20 64.11 -32.44
C LEU A 182 60.46 64.78 -32.98
N ALA A 183 60.98 64.31 -34.12
CA ALA A 183 62.09 64.94 -34.82
C ALA A 183 61.71 66.32 -35.37
N ASP A 184 60.50 66.46 -35.94
CA ASP A 184 59.94 67.72 -36.42
C ASP A 184 59.64 68.66 -35.24
N ARG A 185 59.11 68.18 -34.10
CA ARG A 185 58.97 69.00 -32.89
C ARG A 185 60.31 69.41 -32.28
N LEU A 186 61.33 68.55 -32.32
CA LEU A 186 62.68 68.90 -31.89
C LEU A 186 63.36 69.90 -32.85
N ALA A 187 63.05 69.82 -34.14
CA ALA A 187 63.57 70.73 -35.16
C ALA A 187 62.85 72.09 -35.16
N ASP A 188 61.55 72.13 -34.89
CA ASP A 188 60.72 73.36 -34.94
C ASP A 188 60.72 74.14 -33.61
N HIS A 189 61.30 73.59 -32.54
CA HIS A 189 61.43 74.25 -31.22
C HIS A 189 62.80 74.89 -30.95
N HIS A 190 63.59 75.22 -31.98
CA HIS A 190 64.85 75.96 -31.78
C HIS A 190 64.65 77.41 -31.26
N ASP A 191 63.41 77.95 -31.30
CA ASP A 191 63.11 79.33 -30.93
C ASP A 191 62.37 79.52 -29.58
N ARG A 192 62.30 78.51 -28.71
CA ARG A 192 61.80 78.68 -27.33
C ARG A 192 62.66 77.98 -26.28
N GLY A 193 63.91 78.41 -26.11
CA GLY A 193 64.68 78.38 -24.85
C GLY A 193 64.85 77.06 -24.07
N ASN A 194 64.34 75.93 -24.53
CA ASN A 194 64.40 74.65 -23.84
C ASN A 194 65.49 73.79 -24.47
N SER A 195 66.48 73.36 -23.68
CA SER A 195 67.52 72.45 -24.18
C SER A 195 66.89 71.11 -24.62
N PRO A 196 67.34 70.50 -25.74
CA PRO A 196 66.99 69.14 -26.12
C PRO A 196 67.13 68.12 -24.97
N SER A 197 68.06 68.36 -24.03
CA SER A 197 68.23 67.54 -22.82
C SER A 197 67.08 67.69 -21.83
N GLN A 198 66.45 68.86 -21.71
CA GLN A 198 65.27 69.05 -20.86
C GLN A 198 64.05 68.31 -21.41
N ILE A 199 63.88 68.31 -22.74
CA ILE A 199 62.81 67.55 -23.41
C ILE A 199 63.02 66.06 -23.17
N LEU A 200 64.24 65.53 -23.37
CA LEU A 200 64.54 64.13 -23.09
C LEU A 200 64.32 63.75 -21.64
N HIS A 201 64.74 64.59 -20.69
CA HIS A 201 64.52 64.36 -19.27
C HIS A 201 63.03 64.26 -18.94
N SER A 202 62.21 65.19 -19.46
CA SER A 202 60.75 65.15 -19.26
C SER A 202 60.08 63.91 -19.89
N THR A 203 60.59 63.43 -21.04
CA THR A 203 60.09 62.18 -21.65
C THR A 203 60.50 60.94 -20.89
N LEU A 204 61.71 60.91 -20.30
CA LEU A 204 62.17 59.82 -19.43
C LEU A 204 61.38 59.79 -18.12
N GLU A 205 61.12 60.95 -17.50
CA GLU A 205 60.24 61.06 -16.33
C GLU A 205 58.83 60.54 -16.64
N SER A 206 58.25 60.94 -17.78
CA SER A 206 56.94 60.45 -18.21
C SER A 206 56.92 58.93 -18.44
N VAL A 207 57.97 58.35 -19.03
CA VAL A 207 58.11 56.89 -19.20
C VAL A 207 58.27 56.20 -17.85
N GLN A 208 58.98 56.81 -16.91
CA GLN A 208 59.14 56.29 -15.56
C GLN A 208 57.82 56.31 -14.77
N GLU A 209 57.01 57.36 -14.90
CA GLU A 209 55.64 57.42 -14.36
C GLU A 209 54.72 56.36 -14.98
N GLN A 210 54.81 56.13 -16.29
CA GLN A 210 54.06 55.04 -16.93
C GLN A 210 54.52 53.65 -16.42
N GLN A 211 55.81 53.47 -16.15
CA GLN A 211 56.33 52.22 -15.57
C GLN A 211 55.85 52.00 -14.14
N THR A 212 55.71 53.04 -13.31
CA THR A 212 55.16 52.87 -11.94
C THR A 212 53.70 52.48 -11.96
N ILE A 213 52.90 53.06 -12.87
CA ILE A 213 51.50 52.65 -13.10
C ILE A 213 51.44 51.19 -13.57
N LEU A 214 52.27 50.80 -14.53
CA LEU A 214 52.30 49.44 -15.06
C LEU A 214 52.74 48.41 -14.00
N ASN A 215 53.72 48.75 -13.16
CA ASN A 215 54.13 47.92 -12.02
C ASN A 215 52.97 47.71 -11.04
N SER A 216 52.18 48.74 -10.75
CA SER A 216 51.00 48.61 -9.88
C SER A 216 49.91 47.72 -10.51
N CYS A 217 49.75 47.76 -11.85
CA CYS A 217 48.83 46.88 -12.57
C CYS A 217 49.28 45.41 -12.49
N TRP A 218 50.58 45.14 -12.65
CA TRP A 218 51.15 43.80 -12.47
C TRP A 218 51.00 43.28 -11.03
N GLN A 219 51.21 44.13 -10.02
CA GLN A 219 50.97 43.76 -8.62
C GLN A 219 49.50 43.40 -8.38
N SER A 220 48.56 44.20 -8.90
CA SER A 220 47.12 43.90 -8.79
C SER A 220 46.74 42.61 -9.53
N LEU A 221 47.34 42.35 -10.70
CA LEU A 221 47.12 41.10 -11.44
C LEU A 221 47.62 39.88 -10.67
N GLU A 222 48.77 39.97 -10.03
CA GLU A 222 49.32 38.89 -9.19
C GLU A 222 48.43 38.61 -7.96
N GLU A 223 47.88 39.65 -7.33
CA GLU A 223 46.89 39.51 -6.26
C GLU A 223 45.60 38.84 -6.77
N GLN A 224 45.12 39.23 -7.94
CA GLN A 224 43.94 38.61 -8.56
C GLN A 224 44.19 37.14 -8.92
N LYS A 225 45.38 36.78 -9.41
CA LYS A 225 45.78 35.38 -9.67
C LYS A 225 45.74 34.54 -8.40
N LYS A 226 46.30 35.04 -7.29
CA LYS A 226 46.22 34.37 -5.98
C LYS A 226 44.77 34.23 -5.50
N ALA A 227 43.94 35.25 -5.73
CA ALA A 227 42.51 35.18 -5.39
C ALA A 227 41.77 34.13 -6.25
N VAL A 228 42.11 33.97 -7.53
CA VAL A 228 41.59 32.88 -8.39
C VAL A 228 42.00 31.52 -7.82
N GLU A 229 43.27 31.33 -7.48
CA GLU A 229 43.79 30.06 -6.95
C GLU A 229 43.11 29.67 -5.63
N ASN A 230 42.99 30.61 -4.68
CA ASN A 230 42.30 30.37 -3.41
C ASN A 230 40.82 30.01 -3.61
N ARG A 231 40.12 30.71 -4.52
CA ARG A 231 38.73 30.38 -4.86
C ARG A 231 38.62 29.05 -5.59
N GLN A 232 39.63 28.66 -6.37
CA GLN A 232 39.65 27.37 -7.07
C GLN A 232 39.76 26.23 -6.06
N VAL A 233 40.68 26.32 -5.10
CA VAL A 233 40.82 25.32 -4.02
C VAL A 233 39.52 25.19 -3.23
N ALA A 234 38.91 26.30 -2.81
CA ALA A 234 37.64 26.25 -2.07
C ALA A 234 36.50 25.63 -2.89
N ASN A 235 36.48 25.87 -4.21
CA ASN A 235 35.48 25.30 -5.11
C ASN A 235 35.69 23.79 -5.34
N ASP A 236 36.95 23.35 -5.41
CA ASP A 236 37.31 21.93 -5.53
C ASP A 236 37.00 21.17 -4.22
N GLU A 237 37.27 21.76 -3.04
CA GLU A 237 36.87 21.19 -1.74
C GLU A 237 35.35 21.03 -1.60
N MET A 238 34.60 22.02 -2.08
CA MET A 238 33.14 21.96 -2.10
C MET A 238 32.62 20.89 -3.08
N LEU A 239 33.28 20.70 -4.22
CA LEU A 239 32.94 19.62 -5.15
C LEU A 239 33.15 18.24 -4.49
N ASP A 240 34.29 18.03 -3.84
CA ASP A 240 34.58 16.79 -3.11
C ASP A 240 33.54 16.52 -2.00
N TYR A 241 33.09 17.58 -1.32
CA TYR A 241 32.03 17.48 -0.32
C TYR A 241 30.69 17.07 -0.95
N LEU A 242 30.30 17.71 -2.06
CA LEU A 242 29.08 17.38 -2.79
C LEU A 242 29.12 15.93 -3.32
N GLU A 243 30.25 15.46 -3.84
CA GLU A 243 30.38 14.08 -4.29
C GLU A 243 30.18 13.06 -3.15
N LYS A 244 30.76 13.33 -1.97
CA LYS A 244 30.56 12.47 -0.79
C LYS A 244 29.09 12.47 -0.38
N ARG A 245 28.46 13.64 -0.34
CA ARG A 245 27.04 13.79 0.02
C ARG A 245 26.12 13.11 -0.98
N ALA A 246 26.43 13.16 -2.27
CA ALA A 246 25.69 12.47 -3.32
C ALA A 246 25.75 10.93 -3.14
N ARG A 247 26.92 10.39 -2.78
CA ARG A 247 27.07 8.96 -2.47
C ARG A 247 26.26 8.56 -1.23
N GLU A 248 26.30 9.35 -0.16
CA GLU A 248 25.47 9.14 1.04
C GLU A 248 23.98 9.12 0.70
N LEU A 249 23.50 10.12 -0.05
CA LEU A 249 22.11 10.19 -0.50
C LEU A 249 21.71 8.97 -1.34
N GLN A 250 22.59 8.52 -2.24
CA GLN A 250 22.34 7.32 -3.04
C GLN A 250 22.23 6.07 -2.17
N THR A 251 23.09 5.92 -1.16
CA THR A 251 22.99 4.79 -0.22
C THR A 251 21.69 4.83 0.57
N SER A 252 21.29 5.99 1.11
CA SER A 252 20.02 6.13 1.83
C SER A 252 18.80 5.86 0.94
N ARG A 253 18.84 6.24 -0.35
CA ARG A 253 17.78 5.90 -1.32
C ARG A 253 17.66 4.40 -1.52
N ARG A 254 18.79 3.72 -1.71
CA ARG A 254 18.82 2.26 -1.87
C ARG A 254 18.30 1.55 -0.62
N ASP A 255 18.70 1.99 0.56
CA ASP A 255 18.26 1.41 1.83
C ASP A 255 16.74 1.57 2.01
N LEU A 256 16.20 2.76 1.70
CA LEU A 256 14.76 3.03 1.73
C LEU A 256 13.99 2.16 0.71
N GLU A 257 14.51 1.99 -0.50
CA GLU A 257 13.93 1.09 -1.50
C GLU A 257 13.90 -0.36 -0.99
N THR A 258 14.98 -0.83 -0.38
CA THR A 258 15.01 -2.18 0.19
C THR A 258 14.02 -2.35 1.35
N ALA A 259 13.87 -1.32 2.20
CA ALA A 259 12.89 -1.34 3.29
C ALA A 259 11.45 -1.37 2.76
N LYS A 260 11.15 -0.61 1.69
CA LYS A 260 9.84 -0.64 1.02
C LYS A 260 9.53 -2.02 0.43
N ILE A 261 10.50 -2.66 -0.22
CA ILE A 261 10.34 -4.02 -0.75
C ILE A 261 10.09 -5.00 0.40
N GLN A 262 10.82 -4.90 1.51
CA GLN A 262 10.59 -5.74 2.68
C GLN A 262 9.20 -5.55 3.28
N LEU A 263 8.71 -4.31 3.36
CA LEU A 263 7.35 -4.01 3.82
C LEU A 263 6.31 -4.68 2.90
N GLN A 264 6.45 -4.54 1.58
CA GLN A 264 5.56 -5.21 0.61
C GLN A 264 5.58 -6.74 0.78
N ILE A 265 6.75 -7.34 1.01
CA ILE A 265 6.87 -8.77 1.29
C ILE A 265 6.11 -9.13 2.58
N GLN A 266 6.23 -8.33 3.65
CA GLN A 266 5.51 -8.56 4.90
C GLN A 266 3.98 -8.43 4.72
N GLU A 267 3.52 -7.44 3.95
CA GLU A 267 2.10 -7.27 3.62
C GLU A 267 1.55 -8.48 2.84
N THR A 268 2.28 -8.96 1.83
CA THR A 268 1.87 -10.16 1.08
C THR A 268 1.88 -11.41 1.96
N LEU A 269 2.89 -11.59 2.81
CA LEU A 269 2.96 -12.70 3.77
C LEU A 269 1.78 -12.68 4.75
N LEU A 270 1.43 -11.49 5.26
CA LEU A 270 0.29 -11.31 6.14
C LEU A 270 -1.01 -11.74 5.44
N SER A 271 -1.22 -11.30 4.20
CA SER A 271 -2.42 -11.68 3.43
C SER A 271 -2.52 -13.19 3.20
N GLN A 272 -1.40 -13.85 2.90
CA GLN A 272 -1.36 -15.31 2.75
C GLN A 272 -1.65 -16.04 4.07
N LYS A 273 -1.09 -15.55 5.19
CA LYS A 273 -1.36 -16.12 6.52
C LYS A 273 -2.83 -15.95 6.91
N GLN A 274 -3.44 -14.80 6.62
CA GLN A 274 -4.87 -14.58 6.85
C GLN A 274 -5.74 -15.55 6.05
N GLN A 275 -5.45 -15.76 4.77
CA GLN A 275 -6.16 -16.75 3.94
C GLN A 275 -6.03 -18.18 4.49
N LEU A 276 -4.82 -18.58 4.92
CA LEU A 276 -4.59 -19.89 5.53
C LEU A 276 -5.35 -20.04 6.85
N PHE A 277 -5.39 -18.98 7.66
CA PHE A 277 -6.15 -18.96 8.91
C PHE A 277 -7.66 -19.11 8.68
N GLU A 278 -8.22 -18.40 7.70
CA GLU A 278 -9.62 -18.55 7.28
C GLU A 278 -9.92 -19.99 6.82
N HIS A 279 -9.06 -20.55 5.98
CA HIS A 279 -9.20 -21.94 5.52
C HIS A 279 -9.15 -22.94 6.68
N LEU A 280 -8.19 -22.79 7.61
CA LEU A 280 -8.09 -23.65 8.79
C LEU A 280 -9.34 -23.56 9.67
N ASN A 281 -9.87 -22.36 9.89
CA ASN A 281 -11.11 -22.20 10.66
C ASN A 281 -12.32 -22.85 9.97
N LEU A 282 -12.42 -22.78 8.64
CA LEU A 282 -13.43 -23.52 7.89
C LEU A 282 -13.24 -25.04 8.07
N THR A 283 -12.00 -25.55 7.99
CA THR A 283 -11.75 -26.98 8.22
C THR A 283 -12.15 -27.40 9.64
N LEU A 284 -11.83 -26.62 10.67
CA LEU A 284 -12.24 -26.87 12.06
C LEU A 284 -13.77 -26.93 12.22
N GLN A 285 -14.50 -26.03 11.58
CA GLN A 285 -15.96 -26.05 11.59
C GLN A 285 -16.51 -27.29 10.88
N THR A 286 -15.93 -27.66 9.72
CA THR A 286 -16.36 -28.85 9.00
C THR A 286 -16.04 -30.14 9.77
N THR A 287 -14.86 -30.27 10.37
CA THR A 287 -14.49 -31.45 11.17
C THR A 287 -15.38 -31.59 12.39
N ASP A 288 -15.69 -30.51 13.11
CA ASP A 288 -16.62 -30.57 14.23
C ASP A 288 -18.05 -30.93 13.78
N SER A 289 -18.52 -30.39 12.65
CA SER A 289 -19.83 -30.77 12.10
C SER A 289 -19.90 -32.25 11.69
N THR A 290 -18.83 -32.79 11.11
CA THR A 290 -18.75 -34.21 10.74
C THR A 290 -18.66 -35.11 11.98
N ARG A 291 -17.91 -34.69 13.01
CA ARG A 291 -17.84 -35.37 14.30
C ARG A 291 -19.21 -35.41 14.97
N GLN A 292 -19.94 -34.29 15.00
CA GLN A 292 -21.29 -34.22 15.54
C GLN A 292 -22.27 -35.08 14.72
N MET A 293 -22.15 -35.11 13.40
CA MET A 293 -22.97 -35.97 12.54
C MET A 293 -22.69 -37.46 12.83
N LEU A 294 -21.42 -37.86 12.97
CA LEU A 294 -21.04 -39.22 13.33
C LEU A 294 -21.55 -39.59 14.72
N LEU A 295 -21.44 -38.70 15.71
CA LEU A 295 -21.97 -38.92 17.06
C LEU A 295 -23.51 -39.06 17.06
N ARG A 296 -24.22 -38.29 16.22
CA ARG A 296 -25.67 -38.46 16.03
C ARG A 296 -26.03 -39.77 15.34
N LEU A 297 -25.24 -40.20 14.35
CA LEU A 297 -25.41 -41.50 13.67
C LEU A 297 -25.08 -42.68 14.59
N LEU A 298 -24.11 -42.50 15.48
CA LEU A 298 -23.77 -43.39 16.59
C LEU A 298 -24.74 -43.26 17.76
N GLY A 299 -25.80 -42.44 17.66
CA GLY A 299 -26.91 -42.32 18.61
C GLY A 299 -27.77 -43.57 18.76
N GLY A 300 -27.16 -44.74 18.59
CA GLY A 300 -27.54 -46.06 19.09
C GLY A 300 -26.58 -46.61 20.15
N GLU A 301 -25.30 -46.22 20.27
CA GLU A 301 -24.37 -46.74 21.28
C GLU A 301 -23.44 -45.68 21.90
N GLU A 302 -23.63 -45.52 23.22
CA GLU A 302 -22.64 -45.23 24.28
C GLU A 302 -21.30 -44.58 23.91
N LEU A 303 -21.20 -43.26 24.05
CA LEU A 303 -19.97 -42.61 24.50
C LEU A 303 -20.31 -41.45 25.45
N GLY A 304 -20.11 -41.68 26.74
CA GLY A 304 -20.06 -40.60 27.75
C GLY A 304 -21.00 -40.72 28.96
N PHE A 305 -21.74 -41.82 29.15
CA PHE A 305 -22.57 -41.97 30.36
C PHE A 305 -21.85 -42.79 31.44
N ASP A 306 -21.12 -42.10 32.33
CA ASP A 306 -20.57 -42.65 33.60
C ASP A 306 -21.60 -42.58 34.76
N GLY A 307 -22.84 -42.17 34.45
CA GLY A 307 -23.90 -42.20 35.43
C GLY A 307 -24.28 -43.65 35.72
N LYS A 308 -24.08 -44.06 36.98
CA LYS A 308 -24.66 -45.28 37.53
C LYS A 308 -26.19 -45.18 37.45
N ILE A 309 -26.78 -45.58 36.33
CA ILE A 309 -28.19 -45.95 36.31
C ILE A 309 -28.23 -47.33 36.93
N ASP A 310 -28.92 -47.46 38.05
CA ASP A 310 -29.18 -48.77 38.66
C ASP A 310 -30.12 -49.56 37.74
N LEU A 311 -29.51 -50.28 36.79
CA LEU A 311 -30.18 -51.15 35.83
C LEU A 311 -31.08 -52.17 36.55
N GLU A 312 -30.62 -52.70 37.68
CA GLU A 312 -31.38 -53.62 38.52
C GLU A 312 -32.67 -52.98 39.08
N ALA A 313 -32.64 -51.70 39.47
CA ALA A 313 -33.83 -51.01 39.98
C ALA A 313 -34.87 -50.75 38.88
N LEU A 314 -34.42 -50.44 37.66
CA LEU A 314 -35.30 -50.22 36.50
C LEU A 314 -35.90 -51.52 35.94
N GLU A 315 -35.20 -52.64 36.07
CA GLU A 315 -35.72 -53.96 35.69
C GLU A 315 -36.75 -54.51 36.69
N GLN A 316 -36.66 -54.14 37.97
CA GLN A 316 -37.59 -54.57 39.03
C GLN A 316 -38.81 -53.64 39.19
N MET A 317 -38.77 -52.41 38.64
CA MET A 317 -39.88 -51.45 38.68
C MET A 317 -41.13 -51.99 37.95
N PRO A 318 -42.37 -51.70 38.37
CA PRO A 318 -43.55 -52.05 37.57
C PRO A 318 -43.58 -51.29 36.23
N LEU A 319 -44.17 -51.91 35.21
CA LEU A 319 -44.07 -51.45 33.82
C LEU A 319 -44.77 -50.10 33.62
N GLU A 320 -45.91 -49.85 34.29
CA GLU A 320 -46.59 -48.55 34.25
C GLU A 320 -45.74 -47.41 34.84
N GLU A 321 -44.98 -47.67 35.91
CA GLU A 321 -44.10 -46.67 36.52
C GLU A 321 -42.93 -46.33 35.59
N LEU A 322 -42.34 -47.33 34.94
CA LEU A 322 -41.25 -47.14 33.96
C LEU A 322 -41.72 -46.37 32.72
N GLU A 323 -42.92 -46.66 32.20
CA GLU A 323 -43.53 -45.91 31.10
C GLU A 323 -43.77 -44.44 31.48
N SER A 324 -44.27 -44.20 32.70
CA SER A 324 -44.50 -42.84 33.19
C SER A 324 -43.20 -42.05 33.36
N LEU A 325 -42.13 -42.71 33.83
CA LEU A 325 -40.81 -42.13 34.01
C LEU A 325 -40.19 -41.76 32.66
N VAL A 326 -40.23 -42.67 31.68
CA VAL A 326 -39.77 -42.41 30.30
C VAL A 326 -40.54 -41.23 29.69
N LYS A 327 -41.85 -41.15 29.90
CA LYS A 327 -42.69 -40.03 29.41
C LYS A 327 -42.35 -38.70 30.09
N ASN A 328 -42.03 -38.71 31.39
CA ASN A 328 -41.58 -37.53 32.11
C ASN A 328 -40.21 -37.07 31.61
N LEU A 329 -39.25 -38.00 31.45
CA LEU A 329 -37.94 -37.71 30.86
C LEU A 329 -38.08 -37.13 29.45
N GLN A 330 -38.99 -37.66 28.62
CA GLN A 330 -39.28 -37.11 27.29
C GLN A 330 -39.77 -35.66 27.38
N THR A 331 -40.71 -35.39 28.29
CA THR A 331 -41.33 -34.07 28.42
C THR A 331 -40.30 -33.04 28.89
N ASP A 332 -39.46 -33.41 29.85
CA ASP A 332 -38.39 -32.55 30.34
C ASP A 332 -37.31 -32.34 29.27
N LEU A 333 -36.98 -33.38 28.51
CA LEU A 333 -36.01 -33.30 27.42
C LEU A 333 -36.47 -32.35 26.31
N ASN A 334 -37.74 -32.45 25.89
CA ASN A 334 -38.30 -31.53 24.91
C ASN A 334 -38.25 -30.06 25.40
N ARG A 335 -38.44 -29.82 26.71
CA ARG A 335 -38.30 -28.46 27.28
C ARG A 335 -36.86 -27.96 27.23
N TRP A 336 -35.90 -28.82 27.55
CA TRP A 336 -34.47 -28.50 27.46
C TRP A 336 -34.01 -28.28 26.02
N GLU A 337 -34.51 -29.06 25.06
CA GLU A 337 -34.23 -28.86 23.64
C GLU A 337 -34.69 -27.49 23.16
N ILE A 338 -35.93 -27.09 23.51
CA ILE A 338 -36.45 -25.76 23.19
C ILE A 338 -35.57 -24.68 23.82
N PHE A 339 -35.26 -24.79 25.11
CA PHE A 339 -34.45 -23.80 25.82
C PHE A 339 -33.04 -23.64 25.24
N VAL A 340 -32.34 -24.74 24.95
CA VAL A 340 -31.00 -24.68 24.35
C VAL A 340 -31.08 -24.11 22.93
N ASN A 341 -32.10 -24.47 22.15
CA ASN A 341 -32.30 -23.92 20.82
C ASN A 341 -32.57 -22.41 20.86
N ASP A 342 -33.38 -21.93 21.81
CA ASP A 342 -33.64 -20.50 22.01
C ASP A 342 -32.33 -19.73 22.34
N GLN A 343 -31.46 -20.31 23.18
CA GLN A 343 -30.15 -19.71 23.49
C GLN A 343 -29.15 -19.78 22.32
N GLU A 344 -29.21 -20.82 21.48
CA GLU A 344 -28.41 -20.89 20.25
C GLU A 344 -28.84 -19.84 19.22
N GLU A 345 -30.15 -19.58 19.12
CA GLU A 345 -30.70 -18.49 18.32
C GLU A 345 -30.25 -17.13 18.88
N GLU A 346 -30.27 -16.94 20.20
CA GLU A 346 -29.77 -15.71 20.85
C GLU A 346 -28.28 -15.49 20.59
N LEU A 347 -27.44 -16.53 20.69
CA LEU A 347 -26.01 -16.44 20.36
C LEU A 347 -25.80 -16.06 18.88
N THR A 348 -26.63 -16.61 17.99
CA THR A 348 -26.56 -16.28 16.56
C THR A 348 -26.91 -14.82 16.30
N LEU A 349 -27.93 -14.29 16.99
CA LEU A 349 -28.29 -12.88 16.93
C LEU A 349 -27.16 -11.99 17.48
N GLN A 350 -26.54 -12.38 18.60
CA GLN A 350 -25.41 -11.63 19.17
C GLN A 350 -24.16 -11.64 18.29
N CYS A 351 -23.89 -12.72 17.55
CA CYS A 351 -22.84 -12.71 16.54
C CYS A 351 -23.11 -11.67 15.45
N GLN A 352 -24.36 -11.55 15.00
CA GLN A 352 -24.76 -10.58 13.99
C GLN A 352 -24.67 -9.14 14.50
N THR A 353 -25.05 -8.87 15.76
CA THR A 353 -24.92 -7.53 16.34
C THR A 353 -23.47 -7.10 16.45
N VAL A 354 -22.58 -8.00 16.88
CA VAL A 354 -21.13 -7.74 16.92
C VAL A 354 -20.58 -7.46 15.52
N GLU A 355 -20.93 -8.27 14.51
CA GLU A 355 -20.52 -8.05 13.12
C GLU A 355 -21.01 -6.70 12.56
N GLU A 356 -22.26 -6.31 12.87
CA GLU A 356 -22.80 -5.01 12.46
C GLU A 356 -22.09 -3.83 13.15
N LEU A 357 -21.74 -3.95 14.43
CA LEU A 357 -20.99 -2.94 15.17
C LEU A 357 -19.56 -2.79 14.64
N GLU A 358 -18.87 -3.90 14.37
CA GLU A 358 -17.54 -3.91 13.75
C GLU A 358 -17.55 -3.27 12.35
N ALA A 359 -18.57 -3.58 11.55
CA ALA A 359 -18.75 -2.96 10.22
C ALA A 359 -19.03 -1.46 10.29
N ARG A 360 -19.83 -1.00 11.26
CA ARG A 360 -20.08 0.43 11.49
C ARG A 360 -18.79 1.15 11.92
N MET A 361 -18.03 0.57 12.84
CA MET A 361 -16.73 1.11 13.28
C MET A 361 -15.72 1.28 12.13
N ALA A 362 -15.76 0.42 11.12
CA ALA A 362 -14.88 0.52 9.95
C ALA A 362 -15.20 1.72 9.04
N THR A 363 -16.39 2.32 9.17
CA THR A 363 -16.90 3.37 8.25
C THR A 363 -17.03 4.76 8.86
N MET A 364 -16.74 4.93 10.16
CA MET A 364 -17.08 6.15 10.92
C MET A 364 -15.87 6.98 11.41
N ASP A 365 -16.09 8.29 11.56
CA ASP A 365 -15.12 9.28 12.04
C ASP A 365 -14.90 9.27 13.57
N HIS A 366 -13.78 9.86 14.01
CA HIS A 366 -13.12 9.62 15.30
C HIS A 366 -13.92 9.94 16.59
N SER A 367 -14.98 10.75 16.54
CA SER A 367 -15.71 11.21 17.75
C SER A 367 -16.78 10.25 18.26
N GLU A 368 -17.38 9.42 17.39
CA GLU A 368 -18.41 8.43 17.78
C GLU A 368 -17.81 7.03 18.01
N ARG A 369 -16.53 6.86 17.65
CA ARG A 369 -15.80 5.60 17.75
C ARG A 369 -15.67 5.08 19.18
N ALA A 370 -15.44 5.96 20.15
CA ALA A 370 -15.26 5.57 21.56
C ALA A 370 -16.54 4.97 22.19
N ASN A 371 -17.73 5.44 21.78
CA ASN A 371 -19.00 4.90 22.27
C ASN A 371 -19.30 3.53 21.65
N LEU A 372 -19.06 3.39 20.33
CA LEU A 372 -19.23 2.11 19.63
C LEU A 372 -18.20 1.07 20.08
N GLU A 373 -16.98 1.48 20.44
CA GLU A 373 -15.98 0.58 21.03
C GLU A 373 -16.42 0.05 22.40
N ALA A 374 -17.05 0.89 23.22
CA ALA A 374 -17.61 0.47 24.51
C ALA A 374 -18.81 -0.47 24.34
N GLU A 375 -19.73 -0.17 23.41
CA GLU A 375 -20.88 -1.04 23.08
C GLU A 375 -20.41 -2.38 22.49
N LEU A 376 -19.41 -2.37 21.60
CA LEU A 376 -18.82 -3.57 21.02
C LEU A 376 -18.20 -4.45 22.11
N ALA A 377 -17.47 -3.85 23.06
CA ALA A 377 -16.87 -4.60 24.17
C ALA A 377 -17.94 -5.28 25.05
N GLU A 378 -19.04 -4.59 25.34
CA GLU A 378 -20.15 -5.14 26.13
C GLU A 378 -20.85 -6.30 25.40
N GLU A 379 -21.10 -6.17 24.09
CA GLU A 379 -21.73 -7.22 23.28
C GLU A 379 -20.79 -8.41 23.05
N GLN A 380 -19.48 -8.18 22.91
CA GLN A 380 -18.48 -9.25 22.87
C GLN A 380 -18.40 -10.02 24.19
N GLU A 381 -18.52 -9.34 25.35
CA GLU A 381 -18.58 -9.99 26.66
C GLU A 381 -19.84 -10.84 26.82
N LYS A 382 -21.02 -10.31 26.46
CA LYS A 382 -22.29 -11.07 26.47
C LYS A 382 -22.23 -12.32 25.59
N LYS A 383 -21.70 -12.19 24.37
CA LYS A 383 -21.47 -13.30 23.44
C LYS A 383 -20.54 -14.35 24.05
N GLY A 384 -19.44 -13.93 24.67
CA GLY A 384 -18.50 -14.81 25.35
C GLY A 384 -19.15 -15.60 26.49
N MET A 385 -19.95 -14.94 27.32
CA MET A 385 -20.67 -15.56 28.44
C MET A 385 -21.72 -16.56 27.96
N LEU A 386 -22.54 -16.20 26.96
CA LEU A 386 -23.54 -17.11 26.38
C LEU A 386 -22.89 -18.33 25.73
N ALA A 387 -21.84 -18.15 24.94
CA ALA A 387 -21.11 -19.26 24.33
C ALA A 387 -20.55 -20.23 25.39
N ALA A 388 -19.97 -19.71 26.49
CA ALA A 388 -19.45 -20.54 27.57
C ALA A 388 -20.56 -21.34 28.28
N THR A 389 -21.73 -20.72 28.53
CA THR A 389 -22.87 -21.40 29.16
C THR A 389 -23.51 -22.46 28.25
N LEU A 390 -23.60 -22.19 26.94
CA LEU A 390 -24.17 -23.11 25.95
C LEU A 390 -23.39 -24.43 25.84
N VAL A 391 -22.06 -24.40 26.01
CA VAL A 391 -21.24 -25.63 26.03
C VAL A 391 -21.69 -26.56 27.16
N GLY A 392 -21.90 -26.04 28.37
CA GLY A 392 -22.38 -26.82 29.51
C GLY A 392 -23.82 -27.31 29.33
N GLN A 393 -24.70 -26.48 28.74
CA GLN A 393 -26.08 -26.87 28.49
C GLN A 393 -26.23 -27.92 27.39
N ARG A 394 -25.45 -27.84 26.31
CA ARG A 394 -25.39 -28.87 25.26
C ARG A 394 -24.97 -30.21 25.83
N ARG A 395 -23.97 -30.21 26.72
CA ARG A 395 -23.54 -31.42 27.43
C ARG A 395 -24.67 -31.99 28.30
N ASN A 396 -25.34 -31.16 29.09
CA ASN A 396 -26.47 -31.60 29.92
C ASN A 396 -27.64 -32.15 29.07
N LEU A 397 -27.91 -31.56 27.91
CA LEU A 397 -28.92 -32.04 26.99
C LEU A 397 -28.57 -33.42 26.44
N GLN A 398 -27.31 -33.62 26.02
CA GLN A 398 -26.79 -34.92 25.58
C GLN A 398 -26.86 -35.98 26.70
N GLU A 399 -26.50 -35.62 27.93
CA GLU A 399 -26.59 -36.52 29.09
C GLU A 399 -28.04 -36.95 29.34
N ARG A 400 -29.01 -36.02 29.27
CA ARG A 400 -30.44 -36.33 29.42
C ARG A 400 -30.98 -37.17 28.26
N GLN A 401 -30.51 -36.94 27.04
CA GLN A 401 -30.82 -37.77 25.86
C GLN A 401 -30.32 -39.20 26.04
N ALA A 402 -29.11 -39.38 26.57
CA ALA A 402 -28.55 -40.69 26.90
C ALA A 402 -29.34 -41.41 28.01
N ILE A 403 -29.70 -40.71 29.09
CA ILE A 403 -30.54 -41.28 30.16
C ILE A 403 -31.86 -41.78 29.59
N ARG A 404 -32.55 -40.95 28.82
CA ARG A 404 -33.83 -41.32 28.21
C ARG A 404 -33.68 -42.51 27.27
N SER A 405 -32.65 -42.55 26.43
CA SER A 405 -32.44 -43.64 25.47
C SER A 405 -32.19 -44.97 26.19
N GLN A 406 -31.43 -44.98 27.29
CA GLN A 406 -31.22 -46.16 28.13
C GLN A 406 -32.51 -46.64 28.80
N HIS A 407 -33.31 -45.73 29.36
CA HIS A 407 -34.61 -46.09 29.95
C HIS A 407 -35.61 -46.60 28.90
N LEU A 408 -35.61 -46.03 27.69
CA LEU A 408 -36.39 -46.52 26.56
C LEU A 408 -35.95 -47.91 26.12
N LYS A 409 -34.64 -48.17 26.03
CA LYS A 409 -34.11 -49.50 25.70
C LYS A 409 -34.55 -50.56 26.70
N ILE A 410 -34.51 -50.25 28.01
CA ILE A 410 -34.98 -51.17 29.06
C ILE A 410 -36.50 -51.39 28.96
N LEU A 411 -37.28 -50.32 28.77
CA LEU A 411 -38.72 -50.42 28.57
C LEU A 411 -39.06 -51.30 27.36
N HIS A 412 -38.41 -51.07 26.22
CA HIS A 412 -38.61 -51.85 25.00
C HIS A 412 -38.18 -53.31 25.15
N ARG A 413 -37.06 -53.60 25.84
CA ARG A 413 -36.65 -54.97 26.20
C ARG A 413 -37.72 -55.67 27.04
N ARG A 414 -38.32 -54.98 28.03
CA ARG A 414 -39.39 -55.52 28.89
C ARG A 414 -40.73 -55.68 28.18
N GLN A 415 -41.00 -54.84 27.16
CA GLN A 415 -42.15 -54.97 26.26
C GLN A 415 -41.94 -56.02 25.14
N GLY A 416 -40.76 -56.67 25.09
CA GLY A 416 -40.45 -57.72 24.11
C GLY A 416 -40.06 -57.20 22.71
N ILE A 417 -39.73 -55.90 22.59
CA ILE A 417 -39.28 -55.26 21.35
C ILE A 417 -37.75 -55.35 21.31
N LEU A 418 -37.22 -56.25 20.47
CA LEU A 418 -35.78 -56.38 20.22
C LEU A 418 -35.33 -55.31 19.21
N TYR A 419 -34.29 -54.55 19.56
CA TYR A 419 -33.63 -53.63 18.63
C TYR A 419 -32.63 -54.39 17.74
N PRO A 420 -32.56 -54.11 16.43
CA PRO A 420 -31.63 -54.77 15.50
C PRO A 420 -30.17 -54.27 15.61
N GLU A 421 -29.72 -53.78 16.78
CA GLU A 421 -28.37 -53.23 16.98
C GLU A 421 -27.35 -54.23 17.53
N ASP A 422 -27.76 -55.42 17.98
CA ASP A 422 -26.80 -56.46 18.40
C ASP A 422 -26.08 -57.12 17.20
N ALA A 423 -26.42 -56.73 15.97
CA ALA A 423 -25.82 -57.23 14.74
C ALA A 423 -24.99 -56.13 14.05
N GLN A 424 -23.67 -56.16 14.27
CA GLN A 424 -22.60 -55.38 13.63
C GLN A 424 -22.17 -54.09 14.36
N LYS A 425 -21.36 -54.28 15.40
CA LYS A 425 -20.35 -53.33 15.87
C LYS A 425 -19.41 -52.94 14.72
N SER A 426 -19.77 -51.93 13.93
CA SER A 426 -18.79 -51.16 13.17
C SER A 426 -18.35 -50.03 14.08
N SER A 427 -17.32 -50.26 14.90
CA SER A 427 -16.81 -49.24 15.81
C SER A 427 -16.21 -48.10 14.98
N PHE A 428 -16.90 -46.97 14.95
CA PHE A 428 -16.38 -45.73 14.37
C PHE A 428 -15.45 -45.00 15.35
N GLU A 429 -15.19 -45.59 16.53
CA GLU A 429 -14.20 -45.14 17.53
C GLU A 429 -12.87 -44.68 16.90
N PRO A 430 -12.24 -45.47 16.00
CA PRO A 430 -10.96 -45.06 15.41
C PRO A 430 -11.11 -43.81 14.54
N VAL A 431 -12.26 -43.63 13.88
CA VAL A 431 -12.55 -42.45 13.05
C VAL A 431 -12.81 -41.23 13.92
N LEU A 432 -13.50 -41.39 15.06
CA LEU A 432 -13.69 -40.31 16.03
C LEU A 432 -12.37 -39.86 16.65
N ILE A 433 -11.50 -40.80 17.04
CA ILE A 433 -10.16 -40.50 17.56
C ILE A 433 -9.35 -39.75 16.50
N LEU A 434 -9.34 -40.23 15.24
CA LEU A 434 -8.64 -39.57 14.14
C LEU A 434 -9.19 -38.15 13.87
N LEU A 435 -10.51 -37.95 13.94
CA LEU A 435 -11.12 -36.63 13.78
C LEU A 435 -10.77 -35.70 14.93
N GLU A 436 -10.79 -36.19 16.17
CA GLU A 436 -10.43 -35.42 17.36
C GLU A 436 -8.95 -35.03 17.34
N ASP A 437 -8.06 -35.94 16.98
CA ASP A 437 -6.63 -35.64 16.77
C ASP A 437 -6.44 -34.59 15.67
N SER A 438 -7.13 -34.73 14.54
CA SER A 438 -7.05 -33.74 13.45
C SER A 438 -7.59 -32.36 13.87
N TYR A 439 -8.64 -32.32 14.69
CA TYR A 439 -9.23 -31.10 15.22
C TYR A 439 -8.26 -30.41 16.18
N GLN A 440 -7.67 -31.14 17.12
CA GLN A 440 -6.69 -30.58 18.07
C GLN A 440 -5.45 -30.04 17.34
N ASN A 441 -4.93 -30.76 16.34
CA ASN A 441 -3.80 -30.30 15.54
C ASN A 441 -4.12 -29.00 14.78
N ASN A 442 -5.25 -28.96 14.07
CA ASN A 442 -5.68 -27.77 13.33
C ASN A 442 -5.97 -26.58 14.26
N LEU A 443 -6.47 -26.83 15.48
CA LEU A 443 -6.73 -25.80 16.49
C LEU A 443 -5.41 -25.17 16.98
N GLN A 444 -4.39 -25.97 17.24
CA GLN A 444 -3.07 -25.47 17.63
C GLN A 444 -2.42 -24.66 16.50
N GLU A 445 -2.51 -25.12 15.25
CA GLU A 445 -2.00 -24.36 14.10
C GLU A 445 -2.75 -23.04 13.90
N SER A 446 -4.07 -23.03 14.07
CA SER A 446 -4.90 -21.82 14.02
C SER A 446 -4.49 -20.80 15.10
N GLN A 447 -4.32 -21.24 16.35
CA GLN A 447 -3.86 -20.37 17.44
C GLN A 447 -2.46 -19.79 17.18
N ARG A 448 -1.56 -20.60 16.64
CA ARG A 448 -0.21 -20.15 16.28
C ARG A 448 -0.26 -19.12 15.16
N LEU A 449 -1.02 -19.37 14.10
CA LEU A 449 -1.20 -18.42 13.00
C LEU A 449 -1.85 -17.12 13.47
N ALA A 450 -2.84 -17.18 14.38
CA ALA A 450 -3.46 -15.98 14.95
C ALA A 450 -2.45 -15.10 15.70
N ALA A 451 -1.56 -15.71 16.50
CA ALA A 451 -0.50 -14.98 17.19
C ALA A 451 0.51 -14.35 16.21
N GLU A 452 0.92 -15.09 15.18
CA GLU A 452 1.83 -14.58 14.14
C GLU A 452 1.20 -13.44 13.32
N ILE A 453 -0.09 -13.56 12.95
CA ILE A 453 -0.86 -12.52 12.25
C ILE A 453 -0.93 -11.26 13.10
N LYS A 454 -1.26 -11.39 14.39
CA LYS A 454 -1.35 -10.25 15.30
C LYS A 454 0.00 -9.54 15.43
N GLY A 455 1.09 -10.28 15.60
CA GLY A 455 2.43 -9.69 15.64
C GLY A 455 2.79 -8.91 14.37
N LEU A 456 2.53 -9.49 13.19
CA LEU A 456 2.74 -8.81 11.91
C LEU A 456 1.86 -7.56 11.75
N GLN A 457 0.61 -7.60 12.22
CA GLN A 457 -0.31 -6.44 12.21
C GLN A 457 0.16 -5.30 13.13
N GLU A 458 0.85 -5.61 14.23
CA GLU A 458 1.43 -4.62 15.14
C GLU A 458 2.76 -4.05 14.63
N ASP A 459 3.54 -4.83 13.88
CA ASP A 459 4.86 -4.41 13.37
C ASP A 459 4.79 -3.66 12.04
N LEU A 460 3.86 -4.00 11.15
CA LEU A 460 3.64 -3.29 9.88
C LEU A 460 3.45 -1.77 10.01
N PRO A 461 2.59 -1.24 10.91
CA PRO A 461 2.44 0.20 11.05
C PRO A 461 3.75 0.86 11.52
N LYS A 462 4.48 0.25 12.46
CA LYS A 462 5.79 0.78 12.91
C LYS A 462 6.81 0.82 11.77
N ASN A 463 6.82 -0.21 10.91
CA ASN A 463 7.69 -0.25 9.75
C ASN A 463 7.28 0.78 8.69
N ARG A 464 5.98 1.05 8.53
CA ARG A 464 5.47 2.10 7.64
C ARG A 464 5.85 3.49 8.17
N ASP A 465 5.66 3.75 9.45
CA ASP A 465 6.02 5.02 10.09
C ASP A 465 7.53 5.30 9.96
N THR A 466 8.39 4.30 10.19
CA THR A 466 9.85 4.47 10.02
C THR A 466 10.24 4.72 8.57
N ILE A 467 9.57 4.10 7.58
CA ILE A 467 9.78 4.37 6.16
C ILE A 467 9.33 5.79 5.79
N ASP A 468 8.21 6.26 6.34
CA ASP A 468 7.69 7.61 6.09
C ASP A 468 8.62 8.68 6.69
N GLU A 469 9.14 8.46 7.90
CA GLU A 469 10.17 9.30 8.51
C GLU A 469 11.46 9.34 7.67
N GLN A 470 11.97 8.18 7.24
CA GLN A 470 13.16 8.09 6.39
C GLN A 470 12.95 8.77 5.03
N TRP A 471 11.74 8.67 4.46
CA TRP A 471 11.40 9.32 3.21
C TRP A 471 11.40 10.85 3.37
N SER A 472 10.79 11.37 4.44
CA SER A 472 10.78 12.81 4.73
C SER A 472 12.19 13.36 4.95
N ASP A 473 13.03 12.66 5.71
CA ASP A 473 14.43 13.04 5.93
C ASP A 473 15.23 13.04 4.62
N LEU A 474 15.02 12.04 3.77
CA LEU A 474 15.67 11.95 2.46
C LEU A 474 15.23 13.08 1.52
N GLU A 475 13.95 13.44 1.54
CA GLU A 475 13.43 14.56 0.77
C GLU A 475 14.08 15.88 1.20
N GLN A 476 14.18 16.11 2.52
CA GLN A 476 14.87 17.29 3.05
C GLN A 476 16.35 17.32 2.64
N LYS A 477 17.08 16.22 2.85
CA LYS A 477 18.50 16.12 2.46
C LYS A 477 18.71 16.30 0.96
N THR A 478 17.77 15.86 0.13
CA THR A 478 17.81 16.06 -1.32
C THR A 478 17.65 17.54 -1.67
N ARG A 479 16.69 18.24 -1.06
CA ARG A 479 16.49 19.68 -1.27
C ARG A 479 17.71 20.50 -0.84
N GLU A 480 18.28 20.19 0.33
CA GLU A 480 19.51 20.83 0.81
C GLU A 480 20.69 20.60 -0.14
N PHE A 481 20.82 19.37 -0.66
CA PHE A 481 21.86 19.04 -1.64
C PHE A 481 21.69 19.80 -2.95
N GLU A 482 20.47 19.87 -3.50
CA GLU A 482 20.20 20.64 -4.73
C GLU A 482 20.51 22.13 -4.57
N GLU A 483 20.24 22.70 -3.39
CA GLU A 483 20.57 24.10 -3.11
C GLU A 483 22.09 24.31 -3.06
N GLN A 484 22.82 23.44 -2.35
CA GLN A 484 24.29 23.49 -2.29
C GLN A 484 24.93 23.28 -3.67
N GLU A 485 24.37 22.39 -4.48
CA GLU A 485 24.85 22.13 -5.84
C GLU A 485 24.62 23.36 -6.74
N ARG A 486 23.48 24.05 -6.63
CA ARG A 486 23.24 25.33 -7.34
C ARG A 486 24.23 26.39 -6.91
N GLN A 487 24.45 26.56 -5.61
CA GLN A 487 25.42 27.52 -5.08
C GLN A 487 26.84 27.24 -5.60
N TRP A 488 27.25 25.97 -5.64
CA TRP A 488 28.53 25.58 -6.22
C TRP A 488 28.62 25.87 -7.72
N ARG A 489 27.57 25.55 -8.50
CA ARG A 489 27.54 25.86 -9.94
C ARG A 489 27.70 27.36 -10.20
N ASP A 490 27.01 28.20 -9.43
CA ASP A 490 27.10 29.65 -9.55
C ASP A 490 28.50 30.17 -9.17
N ALA A 491 29.08 29.65 -8.08
CA ALA A 491 30.44 29.98 -7.66
C ALA A 491 31.49 29.56 -8.71
N ASN A 492 31.33 28.37 -9.30
CA ASN A 492 32.22 27.86 -10.34
C ASN A 492 32.12 28.72 -11.62
N LEU A 493 30.91 29.10 -12.04
CA LEU A 493 30.71 30.01 -13.17
C LEU A 493 31.36 31.38 -12.91
N ALA A 494 31.23 31.92 -11.69
CA ALA A 494 31.88 33.16 -11.30
C ALA A 494 33.41 33.05 -11.32
N LEU A 495 33.96 31.92 -10.86
CA LEU A 495 35.38 31.63 -10.91
C LEU A 495 35.90 31.55 -12.35
N LEU A 496 35.20 30.84 -13.24
CA LEU A 496 35.57 30.74 -14.65
C LEU A 496 35.60 32.11 -15.33
N ARG A 497 34.60 32.95 -15.07
CA ARG A 497 34.56 34.33 -15.57
C ARG A 497 35.74 35.15 -15.04
N PHE A 498 36.03 35.06 -13.74
CA PHE A 498 37.13 35.78 -13.12
C PHE A 498 38.49 35.33 -13.66
N LYS A 499 38.70 34.02 -13.81
CA LYS A 499 39.92 33.45 -14.43
C LYS A 499 40.11 33.94 -15.86
N THR A 500 39.03 34.00 -16.64
CA THR A 500 39.06 34.52 -18.03
C THR A 500 39.44 36.00 -18.06
N GLN A 501 38.89 36.82 -17.15
CA GLN A 501 39.26 38.24 -17.04
C GLN A 501 40.73 38.43 -16.67
N VAL A 502 41.25 37.67 -15.71
CA VAL A 502 42.67 37.71 -15.32
C VAL A 502 43.58 37.34 -16.51
N GLN A 503 43.23 36.31 -17.27
CA GLN A 503 43.97 35.92 -18.49
C GLN A 503 43.95 37.01 -19.57
N GLN A 504 42.81 37.69 -19.74
CA GLN A 504 42.70 38.82 -20.67
C GLN A 504 43.63 39.97 -20.24
N TYR A 505 43.62 40.36 -18.96
CA TYR A 505 44.53 41.40 -18.46
C TYR A 505 46.00 41.05 -18.67
N GLU A 506 46.39 39.80 -18.41
CA GLU A 506 47.76 39.33 -18.66
C GLU A 506 48.15 39.45 -20.15
N THR A 507 47.23 39.08 -21.05
CA THR A 507 47.42 39.17 -22.51
C THR A 507 47.58 40.63 -22.98
N PHE A 508 46.92 41.59 -22.34
CA PHE A 508 47.02 43.02 -22.69
C PHE A 508 48.21 43.73 -22.06
N LEU A 509 48.60 43.37 -20.83
CA LEU A 509 49.68 44.06 -20.11
C LEU A 509 51.06 43.72 -20.67
N GLN A 510 51.25 42.50 -21.16
CA GLN A 510 52.56 42.04 -21.63
C GLN A 510 53.06 42.78 -22.89
N PRO A 511 52.25 42.97 -23.94
CA PRO A 511 52.65 43.84 -25.06
C PRO A 511 52.93 45.28 -24.63
N VAL A 512 52.18 45.84 -23.68
CA VAL A 512 52.39 47.21 -23.21
C VAL A 512 53.74 47.35 -22.49
N GLN A 513 54.11 46.36 -21.67
CA GLN A 513 55.43 46.27 -21.04
C GLN A 513 56.54 46.21 -22.09
N ASP A 514 56.41 45.33 -23.09
CA ASP A 514 57.40 45.19 -24.17
C ASP A 514 57.60 46.49 -24.97
N HIS A 515 56.52 47.22 -25.25
CA HIS A 515 56.59 48.51 -25.94
C HIS A 515 57.25 49.60 -25.09
N LEU A 516 56.93 49.66 -23.79
CA LEU A 516 57.52 50.63 -22.87
C LEU A 516 59.02 50.37 -22.68
N ASP A 517 59.43 49.10 -22.56
CA ASP A 517 60.84 48.70 -22.49
C ASP A 517 61.61 49.08 -23.76
N GLN A 518 61.01 48.89 -24.94
CA GLN A 518 61.60 49.33 -26.21
C GLN A 518 61.73 50.86 -26.32
N ILE A 519 60.73 51.62 -25.87
CA ILE A 519 60.77 53.09 -25.86
C ILE A 519 61.87 53.58 -24.91
N ARG A 520 61.92 53.00 -23.70
CA ARG A 520 62.96 53.31 -22.71
C ARG A 520 64.35 53.03 -23.26
N GLN A 521 64.57 51.87 -23.86
CA GLN A 521 65.87 51.51 -24.47
C GLN A 521 66.28 52.52 -25.56
N LYS A 522 65.34 52.93 -26.43
CA LYS A 522 65.60 53.94 -27.46
C LYS A 522 65.93 55.31 -26.86
N LEU A 523 65.22 55.74 -25.81
CA LEU A 523 65.48 57.00 -25.12
C LEU A 523 66.82 56.97 -24.38
N GLU A 524 67.19 55.86 -23.75
CA GLU A 524 68.51 55.66 -23.12
C GLU A 524 69.63 55.76 -24.17
N ILE A 525 69.47 55.12 -25.33
CA ILE A 525 70.42 55.28 -26.45
C ILE A 525 70.51 56.75 -26.85
N ILE A 526 69.40 57.44 -27.11
CA ILE A 526 69.43 58.85 -27.53
C ILE A 526 70.08 59.75 -26.45
N SER A 527 69.85 59.48 -25.17
CA SER A 527 70.47 60.22 -24.06
C SER A 527 71.99 60.07 -24.03
N GLN A 528 72.51 58.88 -24.34
CA GLN A 528 73.94 58.60 -24.43
C GLN A 528 74.59 59.32 -25.62
N TRP A 529 73.85 59.54 -26.72
CA TRP A 529 74.33 60.28 -27.89
C TRP A 529 74.37 61.79 -27.69
N LEU A 530 73.50 62.34 -26.84
CA LEU A 530 73.40 63.79 -26.56
C LEU A 530 74.31 64.28 -25.43
N MET A 531 74.67 63.42 -24.47
CA MET A 531 75.68 63.69 -23.44
C MET A 531 77.00 64.31 -23.97
N PRO A 532 77.61 63.84 -25.07
CA PRO A 532 78.82 64.46 -25.64
C PRO A 532 78.57 65.73 -26.47
N MET A 533 77.33 66.04 -26.86
CA MET A 533 76.99 67.24 -27.65
C MET A 533 76.87 68.50 -26.76
N GLU A 534 76.34 68.37 -25.55
CA GLU A 534 76.30 69.49 -24.60
C GLU A 534 77.68 69.81 -23.99
N SER A 535 78.56 68.82 -23.85
CA SER A 535 79.96 69.09 -23.42
C SER A 535 80.77 69.82 -24.49
N ASN A 536 80.39 69.71 -25.77
CA ASN A 536 81.03 70.42 -26.87
C ASN A 536 80.35 71.76 -27.20
N GLY A 537 79.08 71.96 -26.82
CA GLY A 537 78.38 73.25 -26.96
C GLY A 537 78.93 74.37 -26.08
N SER A 538 79.56 74.04 -24.95
CA SER A 538 80.31 75.03 -24.13
C SER A 538 81.68 75.37 -24.71
N ALA A 539 82.22 74.57 -25.64
CA ALA A 539 83.50 74.83 -26.29
C ALA A 539 83.40 75.81 -27.48
N TYR A 540 82.20 76.03 -28.05
CA TYR A 540 82.03 76.97 -29.18
C TYR A 540 81.67 78.40 -28.77
N HIS A 541 81.45 78.69 -27.48
CA HIS A 541 81.30 80.07 -26.98
C HIS A 541 82.59 80.71 -26.45
N TYR A 542 83.73 79.99 -26.45
CA TYR A 542 85.04 80.55 -26.07
C TYR A 542 86.04 80.72 -27.23
N ALA A 543 85.59 80.59 -28.49
CA ALA A 543 86.44 80.80 -29.68
C ALA A 543 86.06 82.05 -30.51
N ILE A 544 85.16 82.90 -30.00
CA ILE A 544 84.93 84.27 -30.51
C ILE A 544 84.92 85.18 -29.27
N ASN A 545 86.01 85.93 -29.10
CA ASN A 545 86.44 86.70 -27.91
C ASN A 545 87.20 85.91 -26.83
N SER A 546 88.38 85.38 -27.18
CA SER A 546 89.69 85.61 -26.51
C SER A 546 90.78 84.80 -27.19
#